data_AF-A0AAC9YUR9-F1
#
_entry.id   AF-A0AAC9YUR9-F1
#
_cell.length_a   1.000
_cell.length_b   1.000
_cell.length_c   1.000
_cell.angle_alpha   90.00
_cell.angle_beta   90.00
_cell.angle_gamma   90.00
#
_symmetry.space_group_name_H-M   'P 1'
#
loop_
_entity.id
_entity.type
_entity.pdbx_description
1 polymer ?
#
loop_
_entity_poly.entity_id
_entity_poly.type
_entity_poly.pdbx_seq_one_letter_code
_entity_poly.pdbx_strand_id
1 'polypeptide(L)'
;MSVSVDSSVILFVLKSQSKTLVSINQSQYFSINLLSQSQADLSIEYSGKRENQEIENLQDPWEISQEKFPILRKSALSLACEIIDSKIIGSSTLVTATILSQLTSEESDPLIYLNRSYHSISPIK
;
A
#
# COMPACT_ATOMS: atom_id res chain seq x y z
N MET A 1 -8.31 5.09 2.83
CA MET A 1 -9.13 6.17 3.41
C MET A 1 -9.05 6.04 4.93
N SER A 2 -8.79 7.13 5.66
CA SER A 2 -8.89 7.12 7.13
C SER A 2 -10.35 7.00 7.55
N VAL A 3 -10.66 6.19 8.55
CA VAL A 3 -12.04 5.87 8.95
C VAL A 3 -12.43 6.52 10.27
N SER A 4 -11.47 6.76 11.17
CA SER A 4 -11.72 7.27 12.52
C SER A 4 -10.60 8.24 12.92
N VAL A 5 -10.98 9.30 13.64
CA VAL A 5 -10.04 10.29 14.19
C VAL A 5 -9.54 9.86 15.58
N ASP A 6 -10.35 9.10 16.32
CA ASP A 6 -10.03 8.62 17.67
C ASP A 6 -9.32 7.25 17.68
N SER A 7 -9.27 6.58 16.53
CA SER A 7 -8.57 5.31 16.34
C SER A 7 -7.90 5.31 14.98
N SER A 8 -6.60 4.98 14.94
CA SER A 8 -5.79 4.93 13.72
C SER A 8 -6.24 3.78 12.82
N VAL A 9 -7.40 3.91 12.18
CA VAL A 9 -8.03 2.86 11.36
C VAL A 9 -8.03 3.30 9.90
N ILE A 10 -7.60 2.38 9.03
CA ILE A 10 -7.62 2.55 7.59
C ILE A 10 -8.60 1.58 6.93
N LEU A 11 -9.20 2.03 5.84
CA LEU A 11 -10.03 1.22 4.96
C LEU A 11 -9.54 1.31 3.52
N PHE A 12 -9.52 0.15 2.87
CA PHE A 12 -9.20 -0.02 1.46
C PHE A 12 -10.02 -1.17 0.87
N VAL A 13 -10.04 -1.25 -0.46
CA VAL A 13 -10.83 -2.23 -1.20
C VAL A 13 -9.91 -3.06 -2.08
N LEU A 14 -10.05 -4.37 -2.00
CA LEU A 14 -9.36 -5.32 -2.89
C LEU A 14 -10.38 -6.11 -3.71
N LYS A 15 -9.94 -6.67 -4.84
CA LYS A 15 -10.72 -7.71 -5.53
C LYS A 15 -10.82 -8.94 -4.62
N SER A 16 -12.02 -9.49 -4.45
CA SER A 16 -12.26 -10.59 -3.49
C SER A 16 -11.47 -11.86 -3.77
N GLN A 17 -11.05 -12.08 -5.02
CA GLN A 17 -10.25 -13.24 -5.44
C GLN A 17 -8.77 -12.88 -5.65
N SER A 18 -8.29 -11.74 -5.16
CA SER A 18 -6.89 -11.35 -5.32
C SER A 18 -5.98 -12.19 -4.42
N LYS A 19 -4.79 -12.54 -4.93
CA LYS A 19 -3.75 -13.21 -4.15
C LYS A 19 -3.36 -12.38 -2.91
N THR A 20 -3.33 -11.05 -3.05
CA THR A 20 -3.04 -10.12 -1.96
C THR A 20 -4.03 -10.25 -0.80
N LEU A 21 -5.34 -10.31 -1.08
CA LEU A 21 -6.34 -10.48 -0.01
C LEU A 21 -6.18 -11.83 0.70
N VAL A 22 -5.88 -12.90 -0.05
CA VAL A 22 -5.60 -14.22 0.55
C VAL A 22 -4.40 -14.15 1.49
N SER A 23 -3.30 -13.54 1.07
CA SER A 23 -2.10 -13.37 1.91
C SER A 23 -2.36 -12.51 3.15
N ILE A 24 -3.11 -11.41 3.03
CA ILE A 24 -3.50 -10.56 4.17
C ILE A 24 -4.33 -11.37 5.18
N ASN A 25 -5.34 -12.12 4.72
CA ASN A 25 -6.19 -12.92 5.60
C ASN A 25 -5.43 -14.07 6.28
N GLN A 26 -4.36 -14.59 5.66
CA GLN A 26 -3.53 -15.63 6.28
C GLN A 26 -2.53 -15.06 7.29
N SER A 27 -1.88 -13.93 6.96
CA SER A 27 -0.84 -13.31 7.79
C SER A 27 -1.40 -12.49 8.95
N GLN A 28 -2.61 -11.93 8.79
CA GLN A 28 -3.25 -10.93 9.67
C GLN A 28 -2.52 -9.58 9.72
N TYR A 29 -1.19 -9.58 9.61
CA TYR A 29 -0.36 -8.40 9.53
C TYR A 29 0.15 -8.13 8.12
N PHE A 30 0.21 -6.86 7.75
CA PHE A 30 0.66 -6.39 6.44
C PHE A 30 1.13 -4.93 6.51
N SER A 31 1.72 -4.43 5.44
CA SER A 31 2.04 -3.02 5.29
C SER A 31 1.25 -2.35 4.18
N ILE A 32 0.95 -1.07 4.36
CA ILE A 32 0.46 -0.18 3.29
C ILE A 32 1.57 0.82 3.01
N ASN A 33 1.95 0.94 1.74
CA ASN A 33 3.00 1.85 1.29
C ASN A 33 2.39 2.89 0.35
N LEU A 34 2.43 4.16 0.76
CA LEU A 34 2.13 5.29 -0.10
C LEU A 34 3.39 5.61 -0.90
N LEU A 35 3.33 5.39 -2.22
CA LEU A 35 4.47 5.58 -3.10
C LEU A 35 4.84 7.07 -3.21
N SER A 36 6.14 7.37 -3.25
CA SER A 36 6.63 8.71 -3.59
C SER A 36 6.60 8.95 -5.10
N GLN A 37 6.66 10.21 -5.52
CA GLN A 37 6.65 10.59 -6.94
C GLN A 37 7.73 9.88 -7.80
N SER A 38 8.82 9.42 -7.19
CA SER A 38 9.92 8.72 -7.87
C SER A 38 9.61 7.24 -8.18
N GLN A 39 8.48 6.71 -7.68
CA GLN A 39 8.16 5.28 -7.69
C GLN A 39 7.06 4.91 -8.70
N ALA A 40 6.91 5.66 -9.79
CA ALA A 40 5.94 5.37 -10.85
C ALA A 40 6.17 3.98 -11.50
N ASP A 41 7.43 3.61 -11.75
CA ASP A 41 7.78 2.31 -12.33
C ASP A 41 7.39 1.15 -11.40
N LEU A 42 7.60 1.32 -10.09
CA LEU A 42 7.20 0.35 -9.08
C LEU A 42 5.67 0.18 -9.04
N SER A 43 4.91 1.26 -9.17
CA SER A 43 3.45 1.19 -9.29
C SER A 43 3.01 0.38 -10.51
N ILE A 44 3.65 0.60 -11.68
CA ILE A 44 3.37 -0.17 -12.91
C ILE A 44 3.63 -1.66 -12.67
N GLU A 45 4.80 -1.99 -12.11
CA GLU A 45 5.20 -3.38 -11.86
C GLU A 45 4.26 -4.12 -10.88
N TYR A 46 3.71 -3.42 -9.89
CA TYR A 46 2.77 -3.98 -8.91
C TYR A 46 1.30 -3.94 -9.37
N SER A 47 0.99 -3.33 -10.52
CA SER A 47 -0.37 -3.22 -11.06
C SER A 47 -0.82 -4.38 -11.97
N GLY A 48 0.13 -5.17 -12.49
CA GLY A 48 -0.12 -6.23 -13.48
C GLY A 48 -0.57 -7.58 -12.89
N LYS A 49 -1.10 -8.47 -13.75
CA LYS A 49 -1.30 -9.89 -13.40
C LYS A 49 0.07 -10.57 -13.30
N ARG A 50 0.45 -11.01 -12.10
CA ARG A 50 1.68 -11.76 -11.88
C ARG A 50 1.49 -13.25 -12.16
N GLU A 51 1.98 -13.69 -13.31
CA GLU A 51 2.23 -15.10 -13.63
C GLU A 51 3.67 -15.44 -13.24
N ASN A 52 3.90 -15.78 -11.97
CA ASN A 52 5.12 -16.41 -11.45
C ASN A 52 6.49 -15.80 -11.81
N GLN A 53 6.57 -14.59 -12.38
CA GLN A 53 7.85 -13.95 -12.67
C GLN A 53 8.41 -13.28 -11.41
N GLU A 54 9.71 -13.51 -11.19
CA GLU A 54 10.55 -12.72 -10.30
C GLU A 54 10.46 -11.24 -10.70
N ILE A 55 10.65 -10.35 -9.73
CA ILE A 55 10.72 -8.89 -9.94
C ILE A 55 11.94 -8.62 -10.84
N GLU A 56 11.74 -8.69 -12.15
CA GLU A 56 12.75 -8.35 -13.13
C GLU A 56 12.88 -6.82 -13.14
N ASN A 57 13.97 -6.33 -12.53
CA ASN A 57 14.56 -5.00 -12.73
C ASN A 57 14.36 -3.90 -11.69
N LEU A 58 13.97 -4.20 -10.45
CA LEU A 58 14.22 -3.30 -9.32
C LEU A 58 15.16 -3.97 -8.33
N GLN A 59 16.26 -3.31 -7.94
CA GLN A 59 17.04 -3.75 -6.80
C GLN A 59 16.08 -3.90 -5.61
N ASP A 60 15.90 -5.14 -5.13
CA ASP A 60 14.86 -5.56 -4.17
C ASP A 60 14.33 -4.39 -3.33
N PRO A 61 13.21 -3.75 -3.72
CA PRO A 61 12.80 -2.46 -3.19
C PRO A 61 12.31 -2.56 -1.74
N TRP A 62 12.28 -3.77 -1.19
CA TRP A 62 11.81 -4.07 0.15
C TRP A 62 12.92 -3.98 1.18
N GLU A 63 12.52 -3.58 2.37
CA GLU A 63 13.29 -3.76 3.59
C GLU A 63 12.37 -4.20 4.73
N ILE A 64 12.95 -4.70 5.81
CA ILE A 64 12.21 -5.02 7.02
C ILE A 64 12.37 -3.84 7.98
N SER A 65 11.26 -3.24 8.40
CA SER A 65 11.27 -2.13 9.37
C SER A 65 11.77 -2.61 10.74
N GLN A 66 12.04 -1.68 11.66
CA GLN A 66 12.42 -2.02 13.03
C GLN A 66 11.33 -2.84 13.75
N GLU A 67 10.07 -2.61 13.39
CA GLU A 67 8.88 -3.32 13.86
C GLU A 67 8.66 -4.67 13.16
N LYS A 68 9.60 -5.10 12.31
CA LYS A 68 9.61 -6.39 11.61
C LYS A 68 8.51 -6.58 10.56
N PHE A 69 8.06 -5.49 9.93
CA PHE A 69 7.15 -5.57 8.79
C PHE A 69 7.87 -5.22 7.47
N PRO A 70 7.50 -5.86 6.36
CA PRO A 70 8.07 -5.53 5.05
C PRO A 70 7.56 -4.16 4.60
N ILE A 71 8.45 -3.24 4.24
CA ILE A 71 8.13 -1.90 3.74
C ILE A 71 8.89 -1.59 2.45
N LEU A 72 8.36 -0.66 1.65
CA LEU A 72 9.03 -0.18 0.45
C LEU A 72 9.98 0.97 0.80
N ARG A 73 11.25 0.80 0.44
CA ARG A 73 12.26 1.86 0.57
C ARG A 73 11.82 3.10 -0.20
N LYS A 74 12.03 4.28 0.39
CA LYS A 74 11.69 5.58 -0.21
C LYS A 74 10.20 5.79 -0.51
N SER A 75 9.31 4.98 0.07
CA SER A 75 7.89 5.33 0.10
C SER A 75 7.68 6.65 0.85
N ALA A 76 6.70 7.46 0.42
CA ALA A 76 6.35 8.69 1.12
C ALA A 76 5.84 8.40 2.55
N LEU A 77 5.11 7.29 2.70
CA LEU A 77 4.60 6.81 3.98
C LEU A 77 4.48 5.29 3.94
N SER A 78 4.93 4.62 5.00
CA SER A 78 4.71 3.21 5.27
C SER A 78 3.90 3.05 6.55
N LEU A 79 2.87 2.19 6.51
CA LEU A 79 2.00 1.90 7.66
C LEU A 79 2.08 0.41 7.98
N ALA A 80 2.46 0.06 9.20
CA ALA A 80 2.31 -1.30 9.71
C ALA A 80 0.87 -1.49 10.18
N CYS A 81 0.20 -2.54 9.70
CA CYS A 81 -1.23 -2.73 9.90
C CYS A 81 -1.55 -4.14 10.42
N GLU A 82 -2.61 -4.23 11.22
CA GLU A 82 -3.28 -5.48 11.60
C GLU A 82 -4.73 -5.43 11.13
N ILE A 83 -5.19 -6.48 10.46
CA ILE A 83 -6.57 -6.57 9.99
C ILE A 83 -7.55 -6.60 11.17
N ILE A 84 -8.63 -5.81 11.06
CA ILE A 84 -9.75 -5.81 12.03
C ILE A 84 -10.89 -6.68 11.51
N ASP A 85 -11.37 -6.37 10.30
CA ASP A 85 -12.48 -7.07 9.65
C ASP A 85 -12.40 -6.91 8.12
N SER A 86 -13.04 -7.84 7.41
CA SER A 86 -13.23 -7.73 5.96
C SER A 86 -14.65 -8.12 5.56
N LYS A 87 -15.25 -7.33 4.65
CA LYS A 87 -16.62 -7.53 4.18
C LYS A 87 -16.68 -7.62 2.66
N ILE A 88 -17.21 -8.72 2.16
CA ILE A 88 -17.46 -8.92 0.72
C ILE A 88 -18.64 -8.06 0.28
N ILE A 89 -18.43 -7.28 -0.77
CA ILE A 89 -19.44 -6.47 -1.47
C ILE A 89 -19.29 -6.72 -2.98
N GLY A 90 -20.15 -7.60 -3.51
CA GLY A 90 -20.08 -8.01 -4.91
C GLY A 90 -18.77 -8.74 -5.22
N SER A 91 -18.00 -8.24 -6.19
CA SER A 91 -16.68 -8.77 -6.57
C SER A 91 -15.50 -8.18 -5.79
N SER A 92 -15.80 -7.33 -4.81
CA SER A 92 -14.83 -6.56 -4.04
C SER A 92 -14.94 -6.89 -2.55
N THR A 93 -13.85 -6.73 -1.82
CA THR A 93 -13.82 -6.89 -0.36
C THR A 93 -13.34 -5.58 0.24
N LEU A 94 -14.15 -4.99 1.11
CA LEU A 94 -13.72 -3.90 2.00
C LEU A 94 -12.89 -4.51 3.12
N VAL A 95 -11.71 -3.96 3.35
CA VAL A 95 -10.82 -4.37 4.43
C VAL A 95 -10.67 -3.18 5.38
N THR A 96 -10.80 -3.44 6.67
CA THR A 96 -10.52 -2.50 7.75
C THR A 96 -9.34 -2.99 8.55
N ALA A 97 -8.44 -2.09 8.93
CA ALA A 97 -7.24 -2.43 9.66
C ALA A 97 -6.83 -1.32 10.61
N THR A 98 -6.22 -1.71 11.74
CA THR A 98 -5.61 -0.77 12.68
C THR A 98 -4.18 -0.50 12.24
N ILE A 99 -3.74 0.74 12.37
CA ILE A 99 -2.37 1.18 12.14
C ILE A 99 -1.61 1.02 13.46
N LEU A 100 -0.62 0.13 13.47
CA LEU A 100 0.24 -0.16 14.61
C LEU A 100 1.39 0.83 14.72
N SER A 101 1.98 1.20 13.58
CA SER A 101 3.05 2.18 13.48
C SER A 101 3.10 2.80 12.08
N GLN A 102 3.81 3.92 11.95
CA GLN A 102 4.03 4.61 10.69
C GLN A 102 5.49 5.04 10.54
N LEU A 103 6.02 4.94 9.32
CA LEU A 103 7.31 5.53 8.93
C LEU A 103 7.07 6.53 7.80
N THR A 104 7.51 7.76 8.00
CA THR A 104 7.49 8.81 6.98
C THR A 104 8.91 9.01 6.47
N SER A 105 9.09 9.14 5.15
CA SER A 105 10.40 9.44 4.57
C SER A 105 10.57 10.92 4.26
N GLU A 106 11.79 11.33 3.98
CA GLU A 106 12.08 12.68 3.48
C GLU A 106 11.48 12.93 2.08
N GLU A 107 11.27 11.87 1.28
CA GLU A 107 10.53 11.92 0.00
C GLU A 107 9.02 12.01 0.26
N SER A 108 8.57 13.15 0.80
CA SER A 108 7.18 13.34 1.24
C SER A 108 6.16 13.56 0.12
N ASP A 109 6.60 13.80 -1.12
CA ASP A 109 5.70 14.06 -2.25
C ASP A 109 5.08 12.75 -2.77
N PRO A 110 3.75 12.54 -2.60
CA PRO A 110 3.11 11.29 -2.98
C PRO A 110 2.94 11.20 -4.51
N LEU A 111 3.04 9.97 -5.02
CA LEU A 111 2.65 9.64 -6.39
C LEU A 111 1.12 9.70 -6.52
N ILE A 112 0.63 10.51 -7.45
CA ILE A 112 -0.80 10.62 -7.74
C ILE A 112 -1.14 9.88 -9.03
N TYR A 113 -2.22 9.11 -9.02
CA TYR A 113 -2.82 8.56 -10.23
C TYR A 113 -4.13 9.27 -10.55
N LEU A 114 -4.16 10.00 -11.67
CA LEU A 114 -5.32 10.78 -12.11
C LEU A 114 -5.42 10.73 -13.64
N ASN A 115 -6.63 10.52 -14.17
CA ASN A 115 -6.89 10.46 -15.61
C ASN A 115 -5.97 9.49 -16.38
N ARG A 116 -5.75 8.30 -15.81
CA ARG A 116 -4.89 7.24 -16.39
C ARG A 116 -3.42 7.66 -16.55
N SER A 117 -2.94 8.61 -15.75
CA SER A 117 -1.55 9.07 -15.77
C SER A 117 -1.06 9.36 -14.36
N TYR A 118 0.28 9.36 -14.20
CA TYR A 118 0.92 9.74 -12.96
C TYR A 118 1.15 11.25 -12.89
N HIS A 119 0.99 11.82 -11.70
CA HIS A 119 1.13 13.26 -11.42
C HIS A 119 1.86 13.49 -10.11
N SER A 120 2.37 14.71 -9.95
CA SER A 120 2.90 15.24 -8.69
C SER A 120 2.03 16.41 -8.19
N ILE A 121 2.10 16.70 -6.90
CA ILE A 121 1.43 17.85 -6.30
C ILE A 121 2.32 19.09 -6.46
N SER A 122 1.72 20.22 -6.78
CA SER A 122 2.38 21.53 -6.66
C SER A 122 1.45 22.53 -5.99
N PRO A 123 1.98 23.52 -5.24
CA PRO A 123 1.17 24.57 -4.63
C PRO A 123 0.37 25.35 -5.67
N ILE A 124 -0.84 25.75 -5.31
CA ILE A 124 -1.64 26.67 -6.12
C ILE A 124 -0.95 28.04 -6.09
N LYS A 125 -0.80 28.66 -7.26
CA LYS A 125 -0.28 30.03 -7.41
C LYS A 125 -1.31 31.07 -7.00
#